data_AF-A0A1B0D5G0-F1
#
_entry.id   AF-A0A1B0D5G0-F1
#
_cell.length_a   1.000
_cell.length_b   1.000
_cell.length_c   1.000
_cell.angle_alpha   90.00
_cell.angle_beta   90.00
_cell.angle_gamma   90.00
#
_symmetry.space_group_name_H-M   'P 1'
#
loop_
_entity.id
_entity.type
_entity.pdbx_description
1 polymer ?
#
loop_
_entity_poly.entity_id
_entity_poly.type
_entity_poly.pdbx_seq_one_letter_code
_entity_poly.pdbx_strand_id
1 'polypeptide(L)'
;YPYHTARKSGRTCANGEAIEIEVGFLVRGRFLELFRICHDEFSERTHYVVHSMHPGNDGYQRSFPRPSWLSSGFFNGKNVDRLYTNVNQKAMVAQILGSDELAEKFIQPVDTEIYLARGHLAAKVDFIYGAQQRATFWLMNVAPQWQKFNGGNWERVESSVRRMVSARNTQLEIYTGTYGIMTLPDMNGENHEIFLHFDENNNGQIPVPKLYYRVLYERSTRRGIVIVGVNNIHITVDEMIDQNYILCEDVADKIDWINWDRFNVNVGYSYACDYSEFASIVGHLPHLEVDGFQRGFPRPPFIQYDHFPTDLNVNLMYTRNRQRQTIAGILGDQGLADDLIHPTNDYFMARGHLAARADFIFGNHQRASFYFINAAPQWQTFNGGNWERIEDGVRNFVADRNIEVEVFTGTWDILHKRDINGNFQPLFLVPDNNNPRIPVPKFYYKVVYEPRTTSAIVFIGVNNPYATWQEINNEYIICNDIGNQVNWINWDRDRLSLGFSYACHWNDFIRVVDHLPNLRVTQLLI
;
A
#
# COMPACT_ATOMS: atom_id res chain seq x y z
N TYR A 1 21.53 -33.78 -15.54
CA TYR A 1 20.53 -32.73 -15.86
C TYR A 1 21.12 -31.83 -16.95
N PRO A 2 20.30 -31.18 -17.80
CA PRO A 2 20.82 -30.27 -18.82
C PRO A 2 21.61 -29.12 -18.19
N TYR A 3 22.72 -28.72 -18.82
CA TYR A 3 23.57 -27.64 -18.33
C TYR A 3 23.03 -26.29 -18.82
N HIS A 4 22.89 -25.33 -17.93
CA HIS A 4 22.43 -23.98 -18.26
C HIS A 4 23.58 -23.13 -18.81
N THR A 5 23.26 -22.10 -19.58
CA THR A 5 24.21 -21.12 -20.08
C THR A 5 23.59 -19.72 -20.05
N ALA A 6 24.43 -18.70 -20.18
CA ALA A 6 24.03 -17.30 -20.26
C ALA A 6 24.63 -16.68 -21.53
N ARG A 7 23.88 -15.82 -22.22
CA ARG A 7 24.36 -15.13 -23.43
C ARG A 7 23.79 -13.72 -23.52
N LYS A 8 24.55 -12.79 -24.08
CA LYS A 8 24.02 -11.47 -24.47
C LYS A 8 22.95 -11.67 -25.54
N SER A 9 21.78 -11.05 -25.38
CA SER A 9 20.70 -11.14 -26.38
C SER A 9 20.94 -10.26 -27.60
N GLY A 10 21.86 -9.28 -27.47
CA GLY A 10 22.07 -8.21 -28.45
C GLY A 10 21.13 -7.02 -28.24
N ARG A 11 20.20 -7.09 -27.28
CA ARG A 11 19.35 -5.96 -26.87
C ARG A 11 19.96 -5.20 -25.70
N THR A 12 19.58 -3.94 -25.58
CA THR A 12 19.84 -3.11 -24.40
C THR A 12 18.60 -3.03 -23.51
N CYS A 13 18.79 -2.57 -22.28
CA CYS A 13 17.76 -2.34 -21.28
C CYS A 13 18.14 -1.10 -20.44
N ALA A 14 17.33 -0.73 -19.44
CA ALA A 14 17.52 0.49 -18.64
C ALA A 14 17.76 1.73 -19.52
N ASN A 15 16.85 1.96 -20.47
CA ASN A 15 16.94 3.07 -21.45
C ASN A 15 18.23 3.11 -22.29
N GLY A 16 18.90 1.98 -22.47
CA GLY A 16 20.12 1.88 -23.27
C GLY A 16 21.41 1.89 -22.46
N GLU A 17 21.33 2.08 -21.14
CA GLU A 17 22.50 2.13 -20.25
C GLU A 17 23.06 0.75 -19.90
N ALA A 18 22.24 -0.31 -20.04
CA ALA A 18 22.60 -1.67 -19.67
C ALA A 18 22.33 -2.66 -20.81
N ILE A 19 22.92 -3.85 -20.70
CA ILE A 19 22.72 -4.95 -21.65
C ILE A 19 21.72 -5.97 -21.12
N GLU A 20 20.98 -6.58 -22.05
CA GLU A 20 20.12 -7.71 -21.71
C GLU A 20 20.86 -9.04 -21.92
N ILE A 21 20.81 -9.90 -20.90
CA ILE A 21 21.42 -11.23 -20.89
C ILE A 21 20.31 -12.27 -20.70
N GLU A 22 20.27 -13.28 -21.56
CA GLU A 22 19.35 -14.41 -21.44
C GLU A 22 20.05 -15.56 -20.71
N VAL A 23 19.39 -16.13 -19.69
CA VAL A 23 19.82 -17.36 -19.02
C VAL A 23 18.86 -18.49 -19.39
N GLY A 24 19.40 -19.66 -19.75
CA GLY A 24 18.58 -20.74 -20.27
C GLY A 24 19.37 -21.99 -20.65
N PHE A 25 18.82 -22.78 -21.57
CA PHE A 25 19.39 -24.05 -22.01
C PHE A 25 19.54 -24.09 -23.53
N LEU A 26 20.72 -24.48 -24.02
CA LEU A 26 20.94 -24.75 -25.44
C LEU A 26 20.60 -26.21 -25.75
N VAL A 27 19.52 -26.44 -26.48
CA VAL A 27 19.03 -27.79 -26.84
C VAL A 27 18.95 -27.89 -28.36
N ARG A 28 19.81 -28.74 -28.95
CA ARG A 28 19.86 -28.99 -30.41
C ARG A 28 19.91 -27.70 -31.24
N GLY A 29 20.72 -26.73 -30.81
CA GLY A 29 20.90 -25.44 -31.48
C GLY A 29 19.81 -24.40 -31.18
N ARG A 30 18.72 -24.76 -30.47
CA ARG A 30 17.71 -23.82 -30.01
C ARG A 30 17.97 -23.41 -28.57
N PHE A 31 17.91 -22.10 -28.31
CA PHE A 31 18.01 -21.58 -26.95
C PHE A 31 16.62 -21.54 -26.31
N LEU A 32 16.49 -22.17 -25.15
CA LEU A 32 15.31 -22.14 -24.31
C LEU A 32 15.57 -21.19 -23.16
N GLU A 33 15.09 -19.96 -23.29
CA GLU A 33 15.16 -18.92 -22.26
C GLU A 33 14.40 -19.37 -21.00
N LEU A 34 15.01 -19.13 -19.84
CA LEU A 34 14.41 -19.31 -18.53
C LEU A 34 14.08 -17.97 -17.87
N PHE A 35 15.00 -17.02 -17.93
CA PHE A 35 14.83 -15.64 -17.45
C PHE A 35 15.84 -14.71 -18.12
N ARG A 36 15.60 -13.39 -18.01
CA ARG A 36 16.48 -12.35 -18.57
C ARG A 36 16.95 -11.39 -17.51
N ILE A 37 18.16 -10.86 -17.68
CA ILE A 37 18.86 -10.00 -16.74
C ILE A 37 19.20 -8.69 -17.44
N CYS A 38 18.88 -7.56 -16.81
CA CYS A 38 19.33 -6.25 -17.23
C CYS A 38 20.57 -5.85 -16.41
N HIS A 39 21.75 -5.91 -17.03
CA HIS A 39 23.03 -5.79 -16.34
C HIS A 39 23.88 -4.65 -16.91
N ASP A 40 24.36 -3.78 -16.04
CA ASP A 40 25.32 -2.73 -16.37
C ASP A 40 26.74 -3.29 -16.18
N GLU A 41 27.50 -3.38 -17.28
CA GLU A 41 28.85 -3.94 -17.28
C GLU A 41 29.91 -3.00 -16.69
N PHE A 42 29.60 -1.71 -16.54
CA PHE A 42 30.53 -0.72 -15.98
C PHE A 42 30.47 -0.71 -14.45
N SER A 43 29.28 -0.47 -13.89
CA SER A 43 29.08 -0.50 -12.44
C SER A 43 28.95 -1.92 -11.89
N GLU A 44 28.88 -2.94 -12.77
CA GLU A 44 28.65 -4.35 -12.44
C GLU A 44 27.39 -4.58 -11.60
N ARG A 45 26.39 -3.70 -11.76
CA ARG A 45 25.10 -3.77 -11.08
C ARG A 45 24.05 -4.43 -11.99
N THR A 46 23.13 -5.17 -11.39
CA THR A 46 21.95 -5.68 -12.09
C THR A 46 20.73 -4.84 -11.73
N HIS A 47 20.16 -4.14 -12.71
CA HIS A 47 18.97 -3.29 -12.52
C HIS A 47 17.72 -4.11 -12.20
N TYR A 48 17.52 -5.19 -12.95
CA TYR A 48 16.45 -6.17 -12.71
C TYR A 48 16.69 -7.49 -13.41
N VAL A 49 15.95 -8.50 -12.97
CA VAL A 49 15.79 -9.81 -13.60
C VAL A 49 14.31 -10.07 -13.82
N VAL A 50 13.95 -10.51 -15.02
CA VAL A 50 12.57 -10.84 -15.41
C VAL A 50 12.38 -12.33 -15.65
N HIS A 51 11.34 -12.90 -15.04
CA HIS A 51 10.92 -14.29 -15.26
C HIS A 51 9.40 -14.43 -15.16
N SER A 52 8.85 -15.55 -15.67
CA SER A 52 7.44 -15.88 -15.52
C SER A 52 7.21 -16.83 -14.35
N MET A 53 6.12 -16.61 -13.61
CA MET A 53 5.67 -17.45 -12.50
C MET A 53 4.24 -17.92 -12.75
N HIS A 54 4.01 -19.22 -12.60
CA HIS A 54 2.75 -19.92 -12.79
C HIS A 54 2.30 -20.59 -11.47
N PRO A 55 1.05 -21.09 -11.39
CA PRO A 55 0.54 -21.72 -10.17
C PRO A 55 1.40 -22.91 -9.71
N GLY A 56 1.93 -23.68 -10.66
CA GLY A 56 2.77 -24.85 -10.37
C GLY A 56 4.11 -24.53 -9.71
N ASN A 57 4.56 -23.27 -9.72
CA ASN A 57 5.84 -22.88 -9.11
C ASN A 57 5.85 -23.03 -7.58
N ASP A 58 4.69 -23.03 -6.91
CA ASP A 58 4.58 -23.34 -5.47
C ASP A 58 4.93 -24.81 -5.15
N GLY A 59 4.74 -25.71 -6.14
CA GLY A 59 5.10 -27.12 -6.07
C GLY A 59 6.55 -27.45 -6.43
N TYR A 60 7.47 -26.49 -6.33
CA TYR A 60 8.86 -26.64 -6.76
C TYR A 60 9.59 -27.84 -6.12
N GLN A 61 10.59 -28.36 -6.83
CA GLN A 61 11.42 -29.46 -6.33
C GLN A 61 12.22 -29.04 -5.10
N ARG A 62 12.01 -29.74 -3.98
CA ARG A 62 12.70 -29.47 -2.72
C ARG A 62 14.06 -30.17 -2.66
N SER A 63 14.97 -29.60 -1.88
CA SER A 63 16.27 -30.21 -1.53
C SER A 63 17.19 -30.55 -2.72
N PHE A 64 16.99 -29.95 -3.90
CA PHE A 64 17.91 -30.15 -5.02
C PHE A 64 19.27 -29.44 -4.76
N PRO A 65 20.43 -30.08 -5.03
CA PRO A 65 21.74 -29.53 -4.68
C PRO A 65 22.05 -28.18 -5.32
N ARG A 66 22.55 -27.25 -4.51
CA ARG A 66 23.04 -25.92 -4.95
C ARG A 66 24.40 -26.09 -5.69
N PRO A 67 24.61 -25.42 -6.83
CA PRO A 67 25.93 -25.35 -7.48
C PRO A 67 26.84 -24.34 -6.76
N SER A 68 28.10 -24.29 -7.17
CA SER A 68 28.95 -23.12 -6.95
C SER A 68 28.47 -21.93 -7.79
N TRP A 69 28.79 -20.72 -7.34
CA TRP A 69 28.47 -19.48 -8.04
C TRP A 69 29.31 -19.31 -9.31
N LEU A 70 28.70 -18.72 -10.35
CA LEU A 70 29.33 -18.51 -11.65
C LEU A 70 29.51 -17.02 -11.96
N SER A 71 30.75 -16.55 -12.12
CA SER A 71 31.06 -15.15 -12.52
C SER A 71 31.57 -14.99 -13.97
N SER A 72 31.81 -16.10 -14.68
CA SER A 72 32.53 -16.07 -15.95
C SER A 72 31.82 -15.25 -17.04
N GLY A 73 32.56 -14.34 -17.67
CA GLY A 73 32.14 -13.62 -18.87
C GLY A 73 31.47 -12.26 -18.67
N PHE A 74 31.13 -11.88 -17.43
CA PHE A 74 30.31 -10.67 -17.15
C PHE A 74 30.89 -9.73 -16.08
N PHE A 75 32.03 -10.06 -15.48
CA PHE A 75 32.68 -9.27 -14.42
C PHE A 75 34.17 -9.07 -14.68
N ASN A 76 34.56 -8.87 -15.95
CA ASN A 76 35.95 -8.62 -16.37
C ASN A 76 37.00 -9.59 -15.76
N GLY A 77 36.69 -10.89 -15.67
CA GLY A 77 37.58 -11.92 -15.12
C GLY A 77 37.67 -11.98 -13.59
N LYS A 78 36.95 -11.12 -12.87
CA LYS A 78 36.96 -11.02 -11.41
C LYS A 78 36.37 -12.26 -10.73
N ASN A 79 36.96 -12.63 -9.59
CA ASN A 79 36.37 -13.59 -8.66
C ASN A 79 35.37 -12.88 -7.74
N VAL A 80 34.20 -12.55 -8.28
CA VAL A 80 33.13 -11.86 -7.56
C VAL A 80 32.65 -12.66 -6.35
N ASP A 81 32.65 -13.99 -6.43
CA ASP A 81 32.29 -14.86 -5.30
C ASP A 81 33.14 -14.58 -4.06
N ARG A 82 34.43 -14.34 -4.25
CA ARG A 82 35.36 -14.02 -3.16
C ARG A 82 35.07 -12.66 -2.50
N LEU A 83 34.52 -11.68 -3.22
CA LEU A 83 34.20 -10.36 -2.65
C LEU A 83 33.13 -10.43 -1.57
N TYR A 84 32.23 -11.39 -1.67
CA TYR A 84 31.18 -11.62 -0.69
C TYR A 84 31.66 -12.37 0.57
N THR A 85 32.94 -12.68 0.72
CA THR A 85 33.40 -13.28 2.00
C THR A 85 33.43 -12.20 3.08
N ASN A 86 33.16 -12.60 4.33
CA ASN A 86 33.16 -11.69 5.48
C ASN A 86 34.47 -10.88 5.58
N VAL A 87 35.60 -11.51 5.29
CA VAL A 87 36.93 -10.88 5.29
C VAL A 87 37.03 -9.76 4.25
N ASN A 88 36.61 -10.00 3.01
CA ASN A 88 36.69 -8.97 1.96
C ASN A 88 35.66 -7.85 2.18
N GLN A 89 34.47 -8.18 2.67
CA GLN A 89 33.47 -7.16 3.04
C GLN A 89 34.00 -6.24 4.13
N LYS A 90 34.59 -6.79 5.20
CA LYS A 90 35.21 -5.99 6.27
C LYS A 90 36.32 -5.09 5.74
N ALA A 91 37.24 -5.64 4.95
CA ALA A 91 38.33 -4.86 4.38
C ALA A 91 37.82 -3.70 3.49
N MET A 92 36.80 -3.96 2.67
CA MET A 92 36.21 -2.94 1.80
C MET A 92 35.47 -1.86 2.60
N VAL A 93 34.66 -2.24 3.60
CA VAL A 93 33.96 -1.27 4.46
C VAL A 93 34.96 -0.45 5.28
N ALA A 94 36.04 -1.07 5.79
CA ALA A 94 37.10 -0.35 6.50
C ALA A 94 37.80 0.66 5.61
N GLN A 95 38.07 0.30 4.35
CA GLN A 95 38.63 1.21 3.35
C GLN A 95 37.69 2.39 3.07
N ILE A 96 36.39 2.14 2.88
CA ILE A 96 35.40 3.19 2.56
C ILE A 96 35.20 4.14 3.74
N LEU A 97 35.05 3.61 4.96
CA LEU A 97 34.75 4.41 6.16
C LEU A 97 36.01 4.92 6.88
N GLY A 98 37.21 4.52 6.43
CA GLY A 98 38.47 4.85 7.09
C GLY A 98 38.62 4.29 8.51
N SER A 99 37.92 3.20 8.85
CA SER A 99 37.87 2.66 10.22
C SER A 99 37.58 1.15 10.26
N ASP A 100 38.54 0.38 10.79
CA ASP A 100 38.36 -1.05 11.07
C ASP A 100 37.28 -1.29 12.14
N GLU A 101 37.17 -0.41 13.14
CA GLU A 101 36.18 -0.52 14.22
C GLU A 101 34.75 -0.40 13.66
N LEU A 102 34.50 0.55 12.75
CA LEU A 102 33.21 0.66 12.08
C LEU A 102 32.92 -0.53 11.18
N ALA A 103 33.94 -1.03 10.47
CA ALA A 103 33.79 -2.23 9.65
C ALA A 103 33.41 -3.46 10.47
N GLU A 104 34.01 -3.65 11.65
CA GLU A 104 33.64 -4.74 12.57
C GLU A 104 32.24 -4.57 13.17
N LYS A 105 31.81 -3.33 13.41
CA LYS A 105 30.44 -3.02 13.86
C LYS A 105 29.40 -3.38 12.81
N PHE A 106 29.62 -2.98 11.55
CA PHE A 106 28.64 -3.13 10.48
C PHE A 106 28.67 -4.50 9.80
N ILE A 107 29.84 -5.16 9.74
CA ILE A 107 30.02 -6.50 9.18
C ILE A 107 30.47 -7.42 10.30
N GLN A 108 29.58 -8.29 10.78
CA GLN A 108 29.82 -9.18 11.91
C GLN A 108 30.03 -10.63 11.44
N PRO A 109 30.48 -11.54 12.33
CA PRO A 109 30.63 -12.96 11.99
C PRO A 109 29.34 -13.60 11.43
N VAL A 110 29.51 -14.64 10.62
CA VAL A 110 28.42 -15.22 9.78
C VAL A 110 27.23 -15.75 10.61
N ASP A 111 27.47 -16.22 11.83
CA ASP A 111 26.44 -16.70 12.76
C ASP A 111 25.51 -15.59 13.28
N THR A 112 25.91 -14.32 13.19
CA THR A 112 25.08 -13.16 13.55
C THR A 112 24.10 -12.73 12.45
N GLU A 113 24.28 -13.25 11.23
CA GLU A 113 23.54 -12.85 10.02
C GLU A 113 23.69 -11.37 9.62
N ILE A 114 24.65 -10.65 10.20
CA ILE A 114 24.94 -9.25 9.89
C ILE A 114 26.12 -9.19 8.91
N TYR A 115 25.86 -9.59 7.68
CA TYR A 115 26.78 -9.52 6.54
C TYR A 115 26.00 -9.45 5.23
N LEU A 116 26.65 -9.08 4.13
CA LEU A 116 26.05 -9.06 2.80
C LEU A 116 26.11 -10.46 2.17
N ALA A 117 24.95 -11.09 1.99
CA ALA A 117 24.78 -12.29 1.21
C ALA A 117 24.62 -11.97 -0.29
N ARG A 118 24.74 -13.01 -1.10
CA ARG A 118 24.41 -12.98 -2.54
C ARG A 118 22.89 -13.11 -2.68
N GLY A 119 22.19 -12.00 -2.57
CA GLY A 119 20.73 -11.94 -2.62
C GLY A 119 20.23 -12.20 -4.04
N HIS A 120 19.50 -13.29 -4.25
CA HIS A 120 18.98 -13.64 -5.58
C HIS A 120 17.92 -12.63 -6.03
N LEU A 121 17.91 -12.30 -7.33
CA LEU A 121 16.84 -11.52 -7.95
C LEU A 121 15.76 -12.44 -8.51
N ALA A 122 16.12 -13.39 -9.38
CA ALA A 122 15.27 -14.56 -9.63
C ALA A 122 15.63 -15.65 -8.62
N ALA A 123 14.74 -15.89 -7.65
CA ALA A 123 15.00 -16.80 -6.54
C ALA A 123 15.09 -18.25 -7.04
N LYS A 124 15.97 -19.04 -6.42
CA LYS A 124 16.13 -20.46 -6.73
C LYS A 124 14.79 -21.19 -6.78
N VAL A 125 13.94 -20.96 -5.78
CA VAL A 125 12.67 -21.67 -5.57
C VAL A 125 11.49 -21.07 -6.33
N ASP A 126 11.72 -20.02 -7.13
CA ASP A 126 10.75 -19.58 -8.13
C ASP A 126 10.70 -20.53 -9.33
N PHE A 127 11.61 -21.50 -9.42
CA PHE A 127 11.67 -22.48 -10.50
C PHE A 127 11.40 -23.91 -10.04
N ILE A 128 10.61 -24.63 -10.83
CA ILE A 128 10.09 -25.95 -10.47
C ILE A 128 11.20 -27.01 -10.48
N TYR A 129 11.94 -27.10 -11.59
CA TYR A 129 12.87 -28.21 -11.81
C TYR A 129 14.28 -27.89 -11.30
N GLY A 130 14.94 -28.86 -10.67
CA GLY A 130 16.31 -28.69 -10.17
C GLY A 130 17.32 -28.12 -11.18
N ALA A 131 17.18 -28.47 -12.47
CA ALA A 131 18.02 -27.89 -13.54
C ALA A 131 17.82 -26.37 -13.69
N GLN A 132 16.58 -25.89 -13.60
CA GLN A 132 16.23 -24.47 -13.63
C GLN A 132 16.73 -23.77 -12.35
N GLN A 133 16.55 -24.41 -11.19
CA GLN A 133 17.04 -23.89 -9.90
C GLN A 133 18.55 -23.66 -9.88
N ARG A 134 19.34 -24.53 -10.54
CA ARG A 134 20.79 -24.32 -10.65
C ARG A 134 21.16 -23.14 -11.55
N ALA A 135 20.32 -22.82 -12.54
CA ALA A 135 20.54 -21.70 -13.45
C ALA A 135 20.42 -20.34 -12.75
N THR A 136 19.90 -20.26 -11.52
CA THR A 136 19.82 -18.98 -10.79
C THR A 136 21.14 -18.53 -10.16
N PHE A 137 22.17 -19.39 -10.16
CA PHE A 137 23.46 -19.15 -9.47
C PHE A 137 24.51 -18.40 -10.31
N TRP A 138 24.07 -17.74 -11.38
CA TRP A 138 24.89 -16.75 -12.08
C TRP A 138 25.02 -15.49 -11.22
N LEU A 139 26.23 -14.96 -11.06
CA LEU A 139 26.47 -13.81 -10.18
C LEU A 139 25.84 -12.51 -10.69
N MET A 140 25.45 -12.43 -11.97
CA MET A 140 24.63 -11.32 -12.46
C MET A 140 23.14 -11.42 -12.07
N ASN A 141 22.69 -12.55 -11.51
CA ASN A 141 21.33 -12.71 -10.94
C ASN A 141 21.30 -12.43 -9.42
N VAL A 142 22.34 -11.80 -8.88
CA VAL A 142 22.41 -11.44 -7.46
C VAL A 142 22.91 -10.02 -7.28
N ALA A 143 22.55 -9.43 -6.15
CA ALA A 143 23.15 -8.20 -5.65
C ALA A 143 23.53 -8.38 -4.17
N PRO A 144 24.34 -7.46 -3.60
CA PRO A 144 24.63 -7.48 -2.18
C PRO A 144 23.36 -7.26 -1.36
N GLN A 145 23.04 -8.18 -0.45
CA GLN A 145 21.83 -8.12 0.37
C GLN A 145 22.16 -8.45 1.81
N TRP A 146 21.74 -7.63 2.78
CA TRP A 146 21.92 -7.98 4.18
C TRP A 146 21.25 -9.32 4.50
N GLN A 147 21.99 -10.25 5.12
CA GLN A 147 21.49 -11.61 5.32
C GLN A 147 20.22 -11.65 6.18
N LYS A 148 20.10 -10.81 7.22
CA LYS A 148 18.85 -10.68 7.98
C LYS A 148 17.66 -10.19 7.17
N PHE A 149 17.87 -9.34 6.16
CA PHE A 149 16.82 -8.93 5.22
C PHE A 149 16.48 -10.07 4.24
N ASN A 150 17.50 -10.66 3.63
CA ASN A 150 17.40 -11.79 2.69
C ASN A 150 16.61 -12.97 3.30
N GLY A 151 17.02 -13.44 4.49
CA GLY A 151 16.35 -14.53 5.20
C GLY A 151 15.13 -14.11 6.01
N GLY A 152 14.86 -12.82 6.09
CA GLY A 152 13.76 -12.22 6.86
C GLY A 152 12.56 -11.89 5.98
N ASN A 153 12.21 -10.61 5.89
CA ASN A 153 11.04 -10.17 5.13
C ASN A 153 11.17 -10.46 3.63
N TRP A 154 12.36 -10.49 3.04
CA TRP A 154 12.50 -10.76 1.61
C TRP A 154 12.11 -12.20 1.24
N GLU A 155 12.57 -13.20 1.99
CA GLU A 155 12.13 -14.60 1.82
C GLU A 155 10.60 -14.73 1.98
N ARG A 156 10.03 -14.02 2.97
CA ARG A 156 8.58 -14.01 3.22
C ARG A 156 7.80 -13.42 2.06
N VAL A 157 8.30 -12.36 1.42
CA VAL A 157 7.74 -11.80 0.19
C VAL A 157 7.79 -12.84 -0.93
N GLU A 158 8.97 -13.41 -1.21
CA GLU A 158 9.14 -14.40 -2.27
C GLU A 158 8.22 -15.61 -2.10
N SER A 159 8.13 -16.15 -0.87
CA SER A 159 7.29 -17.31 -0.56
C SER A 159 5.80 -16.98 -0.61
N SER A 160 5.39 -15.79 -0.17
CA SER A 160 4.00 -15.35 -0.21
C SER A 160 3.52 -15.10 -1.65
N VAL A 161 4.37 -14.56 -2.51
CA VAL A 161 4.06 -14.39 -3.94
C VAL A 161 3.80 -15.74 -4.60
N ARG A 162 4.67 -16.74 -4.40
CA ARG A 162 4.47 -18.10 -4.95
C ARG A 162 3.14 -18.71 -4.51
N ARG A 163 2.84 -18.65 -3.20
CA ARG A 163 1.58 -19.16 -2.65
C ARG A 163 0.37 -18.42 -3.22
N MET A 164 0.45 -17.09 -3.36
CA MET A 164 -0.63 -16.27 -3.91
C MET A 164 -0.93 -16.62 -5.37
N VAL A 165 0.11 -16.78 -6.19
CA VAL A 165 -0.02 -17.19 -7.60
C VAL A 165 -0.71 -18.55 -7.72
N SER A 166 -0.33 -19.51 -6.87
CA SER A 166 -0.96 -20.82 -6.76
C SER A 166 -2.42 -20.74 -6.32
N ALA A 167 -2.69 -20.07 -5.19
CA ALA A 167 -4.03 -19.98 -4.59
C ALA A 167 -5.04 -19.27 -5.50
N ARG A 168 -4.61 -18.23 -6.23
CA ARG A 168 -5.45 -17.49 -7.17
C ARG A 168 -5.49 -18.08 -8.57
N ASN A 169 -4.72 -19.14 -8.83
CA ASN A 169 -4.57 -19.76 -10.14
C ASN A 169 -4.26 -18.73 -11.25
N THR A 170 -3.32 -17.83 -10.96
CA THR A 170 -2.91 -16.74 -11.87
C THR A 170 -1.49 -16.98 -12.41
N GLN A 171 -1.05 -16.15 -13.36
CA GLN A 171 0.31 -16.10 -13.88
C GLN A 171 0.84 -14.67 -13.80
N LEU A 172 2.09 -14.54 -13.35
CA LEU A 172 2.77 -13.26 -13.25
C LEU A 172 4.03 -13.23 -14.13
N GLU A 173 4.29 -12.07 -14.72
CA GLU A 173 5.62 -11.64 -15.13
C GLU A 173 6.22 -10.86 -13.96
N ILE A 174 7.38 -11.30 -13.49
CA ILE A 174 8.00 -10.77 -12.27
C ILE A 174 9.29 -10.07 -12.65
N TYR A 175 9.43 -8.80 -12.25
CA TYR A 175 10.69 -8.06 -12.32
C TYR A 175 11.24 -7.89 -10.91
N THR A 176 12.37 -8.50 -10.61
CA THR A 176 13.06 -8.28 -9.32
C THR A 176 14.35 -7.54 -9.56
N GLY A 177 14.57 -6.44 -8.85
CA GLY A 177 15.70 -5.57 -9.11
C GLY A 177 16.11 -4.74 -7.91
N THR A 178 17.03 -3.82 -8.16
CA THR A 178 17.65 -2.98 -7.14
C THR A 178 17.60 -1.50 -7.51
N TYR A 179 17.62 -0.62 -6.51
CA TYR A 179 17.62 0.82 -6.71
C TYR A 179 18.46 1.56 -5.66
N GLY A 180 19.16 2.61 -6.11
CA GLY A 180 20.05 3.44 -5.29
C GLY A 180 21.27 2.68 -4.75
N ILE A 181 22.19 3.40 -4.09
CA ILE A 181 23.35 2.85 -3.38
C ILE A 181 23.22 3.23 -1.91
N MET A 182 23.29 2.24 -1.03
CA MET A 182 23.14 2.47 0.41
C MET A 182 24.39 3.12 1.00
N THR A 183 24.21 3.86 2.08
CA THR A 183 25.31 4.56 2.76
C THR A 183 25.47 4.10 4.20
N LEU A 184 26.70 4.10 4.69
CA LEU A 184 27.00 3.96 6.12
C LEU A 184 27.77 5.20 6.61
N PRO A 185 27.56 5.63 7.86
CA PRO A 185 28.27 6.76 8.42
C PRO A 185 29.72 6.39 8.80
N ASP A 186 30.65 7.30 8.56
CA ASP A 186 32.02 7.23 9.08
C ASP A 186 32.11 7.71 10.55
N MET A 187 33.35 7.87 11.06
CA MET A 187 33.60 8.30 12.44
C MET A 187 33.12 9.73 12.74
N ASN A 188 32.92 10.57 11.71
CA ASN A 188 32.41 11.93 11.81
C ASN A 188 30.89 11.99 11.60
N GLY A 189 30.25 10.87 11.26
CA GLY A 189 28.84 10.80 10.91
C GLY A 189 28.54 11.15 9.45
N GLU A 190 29.55 11.29 8.60
CA GLU A 190 29.36 11.53 7.16
C GLU A 190 29.01 10.22 6.46
N ASN A 191 27.97 10.24 5.62
CA ASN A 191 27.46 9.06 4.94
C ASN A 191 28.25 8.76 3.65
N HIS A 192 28.77 7.55 3.53
CA HIS A 192 29.53 7.09 2.35
C HIS A 192 28.83 5.92 1.66
N GLU A 193 28.76 5.97 0.33
CA GLU A 193 28.20 4.88 -0.50
C GLU A 193 29.03 3.60 -0.40
N ILE A 194 28.34 2.46 -0.29
CA ILE A 194 28.98 1.17 -0.07
C ILE A 194 29.04 0.35 -1.36
N PHE A 195 30.23 -0.18 -1.66
CA PHE A 195 30.53 -1.04 -2.81
C PHE A 195 31.26 -2.30 -2.33
N LEU A 196 31.25 -3.36 -3.15
CA LEU A 196 32.10 -4.54 -2.89
C LEU A 196 33.45 -4.48 -3.61
N HIS A 197 33.65 -3.52 -4.51
CA HIS A 197 34.86 -3.38 -5.31
C HIS A 197 35.03 -1.95 -5.84
N PHE A 198 36.28 -1.56 -6.10
CA PHE A 198 36.63 -0.37 -6.88
C PHE A 198 37.55 -0.79 -8.02
N ASP A 199 37.31 -0.30 -9.24
CA ASP A 199 38.21 -0.54 -10.36
C ASP A 199 39.55 0.22 -10.20
N GLU A 200 40.45 0.07 -11.18
CA GLU A 200 41.77 0.73 -11.17
C GLU A 200 41.70 2.27 -11.18
N ASN A 201 40.55 2.84 -11.55
CA ASN A 201 40.30 4.28 -11.61
C ASN A 201 39.48 4.77 -10.38
N ASN A 202 39.32 3.96 -9.34
CA ASN A 202 38.47 4.22 -8.18
C ASN A 202 36.98 4.42 -8.51
N ASN A 203 36.48 3.86 -9.62
CA ASN A 203 35.04 3.78 -9.84
C ASN A 203 34.47 2.62 -9.01
N GLY A 204 33.40 2.88 -8.26
CA GLY A 204 32.70 1.86 -7.49
C GLY A 204 32.04 0.81 -8.39
N GLN A 205 32.26 -0.46 -8.07
CA GLN A 205 31.67 -1.61 -8.76
C GLN A 205 30.97 -2.53 -7.75
N ILE A 206 29.90 -3.19 -8.20
CA ILE A 206 29.04 -4.05 -7.38
C ILE A 206 28.52 -3.24 -6.18
N PRO A 207 27.71 -2.19 -6.43
CA PRO A 207 27.15 -1.36 -5.38
C PRO A 207 26.26 -2.18 -4.45
N VAL A 208 26.26 -1.83 -3.17
CA VAL A 208 25.28 -2.34 -2.20
C VAL A 208 24.02 -1.50 -2.34
N PRO A 209 22.90 -2.06 -2.84
CA PRO A 209 21.75 -1.25 -3.18
C PRO A 209 21.00 -0.73 -1.94
N LYS A 210 20.36 0.44 -2.05
CA LYS A 210 19.42 0.94 -1.00
C LYS A 210 18.21 0.04 -0.88
N LEU A 211 17.63 -0.32 -2.02
CA LEU A 211 16.35 -1.01 -2.09
C LEU A 211 16.45 -2.23 -2.99
N TYR A 212 15.75 -3.29 -2.58
CA TYR A 212 15.30 -4.33 -3.48
C TYR A 212 13.84 -4.07 -3.79
N TYR A 213 13.42 -4.37 -5.01
CA TYR A 213 12.02 -4.31 -5.39
C TYR A 213 11.63 -5.53 -6.21
N ARG A 214 10.34 -5.87 -6.16
CA ARG A 214 9.74 -6.95 -6.92
C ARG A 214 8.41 -6.49 -7.51
N VAL A 215 8.40 -6.22 -8.81
CA VAL A 215 7.19 -5.95 -9.59
C VAL A 215 6.49 -7.26 -9.88
N LEU A 216 5.20 -7.32 -9.57
CA LEU A 216 4.30 -8.43 -9.84
C LEU A 216 3.30 -7.97 -10.89
N TYR A 217 3.46 -8.41 -12.14
CA TYR A 217 2.62 -7.99 -13.26
C TYR A 217 1.78 -9.14 -13.81
N GLU A 218 0.46 -9.04 -13.68
CA GLU A 218 -0.51 -10.00 -14.25
C GLU A 218 -0.94 -9.50 -15.64
N ARG A 219 -0.34 -10.04 -16.69
CA ARG A 219 -0.55 -9.57 -18.07
C ARG A 219 -1.99 -9.74 -18.58
N SER A 220 -2.73 -10.73 -18.08
CA SER A 220 -4.11 -11.02 -18.48
C SER A 220 -5.12 -9.96 -18.02
N THR A 221 -4.86 -9.34 -16.86
CA THR A 221 -5.70 -8.30 -16.25
C THR A 221 -5.01 -6.93 -16.25
N ARG A 222 -3.76 -6.89 -16.73
CA ARG A 222 -2.88 -5.72 -16.72
C ARG A 222 -2.70 -5.12 -15.32
N ARG A 223 -2.70 -5.94 -14.27
CA ARG A 223 -2.50 -5.48 -12.89
C ARG A 223 -1.02 -5.52 -12.50
N GLY A 224 -0.55 -4.51 -11.78
CA GLY A 224 0.83 -4.39 -11.31
C GLY A 224 0.90 -3.90 -9.87
N ILE A 225 1.73 -4.54 -9.03
CA ILE A 225 2.12 -4.03 -7.71
C ILE A 225 3.62 -4.21 -7.53
N VAL A 226 4.27 -3.29 -6.82
CA VAL A 226 5.69 -3.41 -6.48
C VAL A 226 5.81 -3.66 -5.00
N ILE A 227 6.54 -4.71 -4.61
CA ILE A 227 6.94 -4.92 -3.23
C ILE A 227 8.38 -4.42 -3.08
N VAL A 228 8.64 -3.55 -2.11
CA VAL A 228 9.94 -2.91 -1.89
C VAL A 228 10.47 -3.29 -0.52
N GLY A 229 11.75 -3.65 -0.45
CA GLY A 229 12.46 -3.94 0.80
C GLY A 229 13.68 -3.04 0.94
N VAL A 230 13.85 -2.47 2.13
CA VAL A 230 14.98 -1.63 2.52
C VAL A 230 16.17 -2.52 2.87
N ASN A 231 17.21 -2.45 2.05
CA ASN A 231 18.45 -3.21 2.21
C ASN A 231 19.46 -2.43 3.07
N ASN A 232 19.02 -2.01 4.25
CA ASN A 232 19.87 -1.45 5.27
C ASN A 232 19.28 -1.81 6.64
N ILE A 233 19.92 -2.73 7.35
CA ILE A 233 19.46 -3.18 8.68
C ILE A 233 19.97 -2.29 9.82
N HIS A 234 20.82 -1.31 9.51
CA HIS A 234 21.44 -0.40 10.46
C HIS A 234 20.78 0.97 10.51
N ILE A 235 19.87 1.26 9.59
CA ILE A 235 19.21 2.56 9.45
C ILE A 235 18.04 2.70 10.43
N THR A 236 17.76 3.93 10.87
CA THR A 236 16.56 4.27 11.63
C THR A 236 15.41 4.68 10.71
N VAL A 237 14.17 4.71 11.23
CA VAL A 237 13.00 5.14 10.45
C VAL A 237 13.13 6.61 10.02
N ASP A 238 13.67 7.48 10.87
CA ASP A 238 13.86 8.89 10.54
C ASP A 238 14.90 9.06 9.41
N GLU A 239 16.02 8.34 9.48
CA GLU A 239 17.02 8.33 8.42
C GLU A 239 16.49 7.76 7.10
N MET A 240 15.56 6.79 7.13
CA MET A 240 14.91 6.29 5.91
C MET A 240 14.15 7.40 5.18
N ILE A 241 13.48 8.28 5.93
CA ILE A 241 12.75 9.43 5.37
C ILE A 241 13.75 10.43 4.81
N ASP A 242 14.75 10.83 5.60
CA ASP A 242 15.73 11.84 5.21
C ASP A 242 16.58 11.42 4.00
N GLN A 243 16.87 10.11 3.87
CA GLN A 243 17.72 9.57 2.82
C GLN A 243 16.94 8.98 1.63
N ASN A 244 15.64 9.28 1.52
CA ASN A 244 14.74 8.89 0.42
C ASN A 244 14.68 7.37 0.18
N TYR A 245 14.54 6.57 1.23
CA TYR A 245 14.31 5.12 1.10
C TYR A 245 12.84 4.77 0.79
N ILE A 246 11.90 5.67 1.10
CA ILE A 246 10.48 5.51 0.81
C ILE A 246 10.17 6.25 -0.49
N LEU A 247 10.04 5.50 -1.59
CA LEU A 247 9.90 6.10 -2.93
C LEU A 247 8.46 6.45 -3.30
N CYS A 248 7.47 5.85 -2.66
CA CYS A 248 6.07 5.95 -3.05
C CYS A 248 5.17 6.01 -1.82
N GLU A 249 3.87 6.30 -2.01
CA GLU A 249 2.89 6.03 -0.95
C GLU A 249 2.85 4.52 -0.66
N ASP A 250 3.09 4.13 0.61
CA ASP A 250 3.01 2.73 1.02
C ASP A 250 1.58 2.21 0.92
N VAL A 251 1.35 1.27 0.02
CA VAL A 251 0.07 0.59 -0.21
C VAL A 251 0.01 -0.81 0.41
N ALA A 252 0.97 -1.19 1.27
CA ALA A 252 1.06 -2.52 1.86
C ALA A 252 -0.19 -2.92 2.69
N ASP A 253 -0.90 -1.96 3.30
CA ASP A 253 -2.15 -2.23 4.03
C ASP A 253 -3.31 -2.71 3.13
N LYS A 254 -3.13 -2.63 1.81
CA LYS A 254 -4.14 -3.07 0.82
C LYS A 254 -3.93 -4.53 0.40
N ILE A 255 -2.92 -5.20 0.94
CA ILE A 255 -2.62 -6.61 0.70
C ILE A 255 -2.49 -7.35 2.03
N ASP A 256 -3.13 -8.50 2.12
CA ASP A 256 -3.17 -9.36 3.30
C ASP A 256 -2.48 -10.72 3.08
N TRP A 257 -2.02 -10.98 1.86
CA TRP A 257 -1.47 -12.26 1.45
C TRP A 257 0.04 -12.40 1.71
N ILE A 258 0.73 -11.33 2.14
CA ILE A 258 2.13 -11.37 2.54
C ILE A 258 2.25 -11.52 4.05
N ASN A 259 2.88 -12.61 4.49
CA ASN A 259 3.17 -12.84 5.90
C ASN A 259 4.54 -12.25 6.28
N TRP A 260 4.58 -10.94 6.52
CA TRP A 260 5.79 -10.17 6.85
C TRP A 260 5.66 -9.38 8.16
N ASP A 261 6.80 -8.97 8.71
CA ASP A 261 6.88 -8.00 9.81
C ASP A 261 7.38 -6.67 9.22
N ARG A 262 6.52 -6.02 8.44
CA ARG A 262 6.92 -5.01 7.44
C ARG A 262 7.68 -3.81 8.00
N PHE A 263 7.47 -3.46 9.27
CA PHE A 263 8.14 -2.32 9.90
C PHE A 263 9.40 -2.69 10.69
N ASN A 264 9.73 -3.97 10.77
CA ASN A 264 10.89 -4.42 11.50
C ASN A 264 12.17 -4.31 10.66
N VAL A 265 12.91 -3.23 10.93
CA VAL A 265 14.17 -2.93 10.24
C VAL A 265 15.19 -4.05 10.34
N ASN A 266 15.25 -4.76 11.46
CA ASN A 266 16.24 -5.82 11.68
C ASN A 266 16.09 -6.99 10.70
N VAL A 267 14.89 -7.21 10.16
CA VAL A 267 14.61 -8.26 9.16
C VAL A 267 14.26 -7.66 7.80
N GLY A 268 14.60 -6.38 7.61
CA GLY A 268 14.38 -5.57 6.41
C GLY A 268 12.99 -4.94 6.37
N TYR A 269 12.93 -3.65 6.67
CA TYR A 269 11.72 -2.85 6.50
C TYR A 269 11.21 -3.01 5.07
N SER A 270 9.91 -3.21 4.89
CA SER A 270 9.30 -3.48 3.60
C SER A 270 7.99 -2.71 3.46
N TYR A 271 7.67 -2.33 2.23
CA TYR A 271 6.46 -1.61 1.87
C TYR A 271 6.00 -2.02 0.47
N ALA A 272 4.86 -1.51 0.01
CA ALA A 272 4.40 -1.75 -1.35
C ALA A 272 4.11 -0.44 -2.08
N CYS A 273 4.30 -0.43 -3.40
CA CYS A 273 3.99 0.70 -4.28
C CYS A 273 3.02 0.32 -5.39
N ASP A 274 2.32 1.32 -5.91
CA ASP A 274 1.79 1.25 -7.27
C ASP A 274 2.94 1.18 -8.29
N TYR A 275 2.76 0.37 -9.33
CA TYR A 275 3.77 0.21 -10.38
C TYR A 275 4.11 1.51 -11.10
N SER A 276 3.10 2.31 -11.44
CA SER A 276 3.28 3.49 -12.31
C SER A 276 4.06 4.58 -11.58
N GLU A 277 3.73 4.80 -10.31
CA GLU A 277 4.48 5.71 -9.43
C GLU A 277 5.93 5.24 -9.28
N PHE A 278 6.14 3.97 -8.88
CA PHE A 278 7.48 3.42 -8.68
C PHE A 278 8.33 3.46 -9.96
N ALA A 279 7.77 3.04 -11.09
CA ALA A 279 8.46 3.00 -12.38
C ALA A 279 8.89 4.41 -12.84
N SER A 280 8.07 5.43 -12.58
CA SER A 280 8.39 6.83 -12.90
C SER A 280 9.59 7.37 -12.12
N ILE A 281 9.84 6.84 -10.92
CA ILE A 281 10.92 7.26 -10.03
C ILE A 281 12.21 6.51 -10.36
N VAL A 282 12.14 5.19 -10.51
CA VAL A 282 13.35 4.39 -10.75
C VAL A 282 13.89 4.52 -12.17
N GLY A 283 13.04 4.87 -13.14
CA GLY A 283 13.43 5.23 -14.51
C GLY A 283 13.97 4.09 -15.38
N HIS A 284 14.47 2.98 -14.83
CA HIS A 284 15.08 1.88 -15.62
C HIS A 284 14.12 0.73 -15.97
N LEU A 285 12.90 0.73 -15.44
CA LEU A 285 11.91 -0.32 -15.69
C LEU A 285 11.28 -0.17 -17.09
N PRO A 286 10.92 -1.27 -17.76
CA PRO A 286 10.24 -1.20 -19.05
C PRO A 286 8.86 -0.54 -18.90
N HIS A 287 8.34 0.06 -19.98
CA HIS A 287 6.95 0.45 -19.98
C HIS A 287 6.06 -0.81 -20.00
N LEU A 288 5.25 -0.98 -18.96
CA LEU A 288 4.22 -2.02 -18.90
C LEU A 288 2.86 -1.34 -19.04
N GLU A 289 2.01 -1.89 -19.92
CA GLU A 289 0.60 -1.50 -20.00
C GLU A 289 -0.12 -1.99 -18.74
N VAL A 290 -0.06 -1.19 -17.67
CA VAL A 290 -0.81 -1.48 -16.45
C VAL A 290 -2.14 -0.75 -16.53
N ASP A 291 -3.23 -1.51 -16.62
CA ASP A 291 -4.55 -1.00 -16.32
C ASP A 291 -4.54 -0.81 -14.80
N GLY A 292 -4.20 0.41 -14.38
CA GLY A 292 -3.81 0.76 -13.01
C GLY A 292 -4.56 -0.02 -11.95
N PHE A 293 -3.85 -0.45 -10.90
CA PHE A 293 -4.36 -1.16 -9.74
C PHE A 293 -5.83 -0.80 -9.37
N GLN A 294 -6.78 -1.60 -9.83
CA GLN A 294 -8.18 -1.59 -9.39
C GLN A 294 -8.38 -2.90 -8.59
N ARG A 295 -8.29 -2.95 -7.27
CA ARG A 295 -8.64 -1.92 -6.28
C ARG A 295 -7.59 -1.77 -5.19
N GLY A 296 -7.21 -0.52 -5.04
CA GLY A 296 -6.65 0.05 -3.83
C GLY A 296 -5.83 1.28 -4.20
N PHE A 297 -6.49 2.29 -4.78
CA PHE A 297 -5.90 3.60 -4.98
C PHE A 297 -5.20 4.09 -3.70
N PRO A 298 -3.99 4.66 -3.76
CA PRO A 298 -3.62 5.68 -2.80
C PRO A 298 -4.74 6.71 -2.80
N ARG A 299 -5.25 7.05 -1.62
CA ARG A 299 -6.41 7.94 -1.51
C ARG A 299 -5.97 9.27 -2.12
N PRO A 300 -6.45 9.71 -3.31
CA PRO A 300 -6.01 10.99 -3.85
C PRO A 300 -6.35 12.09 -2.83
N PRO A 301 -5.51 13.13 -2.72
CA PRO A 301 -5.81 14.22 -1.80
C PRO A 301 -7.18 14.79 -2.17
N PHE A 302 -7.95 15.17 -1.15
CA PHE A 302 -9.24 15.79 -1.43
C PHE A 302 -9.01 17.11 -2.17
N ILE A 303 -9.67 17.23 -3.32
CA ILE A 303 -9.54 18.38 -4.22
C ILE A 303 -10.53 19.45 -3.78
N GLN A 304 -10.00 20.65 -3.55
CA GLN A 304 -10.77 21.88 -3.41
C GLN A 304 -10.80 22.58 -4.78
N TYR A 305 -11.99 22.72 -5.36
CA TYR A 305 -12.17 23.32 -6.69
C TYR A 305 -12.04 24.86 -6.64
N ASP A 306 -11.72 25.52 -7.76
CA ASP A 306 -11.49 26.97 -7.84
C ASP A 306 -12.70 27.85 -7.44
N HIS A 307 -13.89 27.25 -7.30
CA HIS A 307 -15.11 27.93 -6.85
C HIS A 307 -15.37 27.80 -5.35
N PHE A 308 -14.50 27.10 -4.61
CA PHE A 308 -14.50 27.16 -3.15
C PHE A 308 -13.87 28.48 -2.69
N PRO A 309 -14.26 28.99 -1.50
CA PRO A 309 -13.66 30.18 -0.94
C PRO A 309 -12.13 30.02 -0.83
N THR A 310 -11.38 30.90 -1.51
CA THR A 310 -9.91 30.86 -1.55
C THR A 310 -9.26 31.23 -0.22
N ASP A 311 -10.05 31.78 0.72
CA ASP A 311 -9.64 32.12 2.09
C ASP A 311 -9.54 30.89 3.02
N LEU A 312 -10.02 29.72 2.59
CA LEU A 312 -10.13 28.54 3.44
C LEU A 312 -9.34 27.34 2.88
N ASN A 313 -8.40 26.81 3.66
CA ASN A 313 -7.81 25.50 3.38
C ASN A 313 -8.67 24.41 4.04
N VAL A 314 -9.54 23.75 3.26
CA VAL A 314 -10.47 22.75 3.79
C VAL A 314 -9.73 21.51 4.32
N ASN A 315 -8.62 21.10 3.67
CA ASN A 315 -7.81 19.97 4.14
C ASN A 315 -7.29 20.19 5.57
N LEU A 316 -6.86 21.42 5.90
CA LEU A 316 -6.38 21.76 7.24
C LEU A 316 -7.47 21.61 8.31
N MET A 317 -8.72 21.92 7.99
CA MET A 317 -9.85 21.85 8.93
C MET A 317 -10.17 20.41 9.38
N TYR A 318 -9.79 19.41 8.58
CA TYR A 318 -9.93 18.00 8.92
C TYR A 318 -8.75 17.43 9.72
N THR A 319 -7.73 18.22 10.05
CA THR A 319 -6.63 17.75 10.92
C THR A 319 -7.08 17.72 12.38
N ARG A 320 -6.60 16.74 13.16
CA ARG A 320 -6.93 16.61 14.59
C ARG A 320 -6.60 17.87 15.39
N ASN A 321 -5.43 18.46 15.12
CA ASN A 321 -5.01 19.70 15.77
C ASN A 321 -5.99 20.85 15.49
N ARG A 322 -6.42 21.01 14.23
CA ARG A 322 -7.37 22.06 13.89
C ARG A 322 -8.76 21.77 14.46
N GLN A 323 -9.22 20.52 14.43
CA GLN A 323 -10.48 20.12 15.06
C GLN A 323 -10.49 20.43 16.56
N ARG A 324 -9.41 20.09 17.28
CA ARG A 324 -9.26 20.41 18.72
C ARG A 324 -9.32 21.91 18.99
N GLN A 325 -8.58 22.70 18.22
CA GLN A 325 -8.59 24.17 18.36
C GLN A 325 -9.99 24.76 18.09
N THR A 326 -10.62 24.34 16.99
CA THR A 326 -11.95 24.78 16.60
C THR A 326 -13.00 24.43 17.66
N ILE A 327 -13.02 23.16 18.10
CA ILE A 327 -14.00 22.69 19.08
C ILE A 327 -13.76 23.35 20.44
N ALA A 328 -12.51 23.57 20.85
CA ALA A 328 -12.23 24.31 22.08
C ALA A 328 -12.78 25.74 22.03
N GLY A 329 -12.71 26.40 20.87
CA GLY A 329 -13.32 27.71 20.65
C GLY A 329 -14.85 27.69 20.74
N ILE A 330 -15.50 26.65 20.18
CA ILE A 330 -16.96 26.49 20.22
C ILE A 330 -17.45 26.16 21.64
N LEU A 331 -16.76 25.26 22.34
CA LEU A 331 -17.16 24.77 23.65
C LEU A 331 -16.62 25.61 24.82
N GLY A 332 -15.71 26.55 24.53
CA GLY A 332 -15.07 27.42 25.52
C GLY A 332 -14.05 26.71 26.43
N ASP A 333 -13.65 25.48 26.13
CA ASP A 333 -12.69 24.70 26.93
C ASP A 333 -11.88 23.69 26.09
N GLN A 334 -10.58 23.61 26.36
CA GLN A 334 -9.66 22.71 25.65
C GLN A 334 -9.79 21.25 26.11
N GLY A 335 -10.10 21.00 27.38
CA GLY A 335 -10.31 19.65 27.91
C GLY A 335 -11.51 18.96 27.26
N LEU A 336 -12.64 19.68 27.15
CA LEU A 336 -13.82 19.19 26.41
C LEU A 336 -13.51 18.86 24.95
N ALA A 337 -12.66 19.66 24.29
CA ALA A 337 -12.24 19.39 22.93
C ALA A 337 -11.32 18.16 22.82
N ASP A 338 -10.47 17.95 23.82
CA ASP A 338 -9.53 16.83 23.88
C ASP A 338 -10.23 15.49 24.17
N ASP A 339 -11.31 15.52 24.96
CA ASP A 339 -12.18 14.37 25.22
C ASP A 339 -12.98 13.95 23.97
N LEU A 340 -13.29 14.92 23.09
CA LEU A 340 -13.97 14.67 21.82
C LEU A 340 -13.02 14.29 20.69
N ILE A 341 -11.83 14.89 20.60
CA ILE A 341 -10.87 14.64 19.52
C ILE A 341 -9.55 14.11 20.07
N HIS A 342 -9.39 12.80 19.96
CA HIS A 342 -8.20 12.12 20.46
C HIS A 342 -7.00 12.24 19.50
N PRO A 343 -5.78 12.36 20.05
CA PRO A 343 -4.57 12.55 19.24
C PRO A 343 -4.12 11.29 18.50
N THR A 344 -4.48 10.09 18.98
CA THR A 344 -3.89 8.82 18.50
C THR A 344 -4.88 7.73 18.06
N ASN A 345 -6.16 7.80 18.43
CA ASN A 345 -7.15 6.76 18.11
C ASN A 345 -8.19 7.25 17.08
N ASP A 346 -9.26 6.48 16.83
CA ASP A 346 -10.27 6.77 15.81
C ASP A 346 -11.36 7.77 16.23
N TYR A 347 -11.24 8.41 17.39
CA TYR A 347 -12.13 9.47 17.81
C TYR A 347 -11.68 10.82 17.21
N PHE A 348 -11.91 10.95 15.91
CA PHE A 348 -11.73 12.19 15.14
C PHE A 348 -12.70 12.20 13.95
N MET A 349 -12.94 13.37 13.35
CA MET A 349 -13.74 13.45 12.14
C MET A 349 -12.88 13.29 10.88
N ALA A 350 -13.16 12.24 10.11
CA ALA A 350 -12.64 12.04 8.77
C ALA A 350 -13.54 12.71 7.72
N ARG A 351 -13.07 12.70 6.46
CA ARG A 351 -13.83 13.14 5.30
C ARG A 351 -14.71 11.98 4.84
N GLY A 352 -15.95 11.94 5.32
CA GLY A 352 -16.92 10.92 4.96
C GLY A 352 -17.44 11.14 3.55
N HIS A 353 -17.25 10.16 2.66
CA HIS A 353 -17.72 10.26 1.28
C HIS A 353 -19.26 10.12 1.21
N LEU A 354 -19.91 10.91 0.36
CA LEU A 354 -21.33 10.73 0.05
C LEU A 354 -21.51 9.69 -1.07
N ALA A 355 -20.84 9.87 -2.21
CA ALA A 355 -20.60 8.81 -3.17
C ALA A 355 -19.28 8.11 -2.83
N ALA A 356 -19.35 6.90 -2.28
CA ALA A 356 -18.18 6.20 -1.79
C ALA A 356 -17.28 5.77 -2.95
N ARG A 357 -15.95 5.87 -2.77
CA ARG A 357 -14.99 5.41 -3.79
C ARG A 357 -15.26 3.97 -4.23
N ALA A 358 -15.72 3.11 -3.31
CA ALA A 358 -15.90 1.69 -3.56
C ALA A 358 -17.13 1.36 -4.42
N ASP A 359 -18.05 2.33 -4.60
CA ASP A 359 -19.24 2.21 -5.45
C ASP A 359 -18.87 2.28 -6.94
N PHE A 360 -17.70 2.84 -7.27
CA PHE A 360 -17.27 3.01 -8.65
C PHE A 360 -16.34 1.87 -9.10
N ILE A 361 -16.57 1.37 -10.32
CA ILE A 361 -15.75 0.30 -10.91
C ILE A 361 -14.44 0.87 -11.44
N PHE A 362 -14.50 1.96 -12.22
CA PHE A 362 -13.35 2.53 -12.91
C PHE A 362 -12.57 3.53 -12.05
N GLY A 363 -11.25 3.46 -12.13
CA GLY A 363 -10.34 4.29 -11.34
C GLY A 363 -10.50 5.79 -11.48
N ASN A 364 -10.78 6.28 -12.68
CA ASN A 364 -11.11 7.69 -12.92
C ASN A 364 -12.42 8.10 -12.21
N HIS A 365 -13.40 7.20 -12.14
CA HIS A 365 -14.64 7.45 -11.39
C HIS A 365 -14.40 7.40 -9.87
N GLN A 366 -13.57 6.46 -9.40
CA GLN A 366 -13.13 6.43 -8.01
C GLN A 366 -12.39 7.71 -7.62
N ARG A 367 -11.49 8.23 -8.46
CA ARG A 367 -10.81 9.51 -8.23
C ARG A 367 -11.78 10.70 -8.24
N ALA A 368 -12.80 10.65 -9.08
CA ALA A 368 -13.84 11.67 -9.11
C ALA A 368 -14.68 11.74 -7.81
N SER A 369 -14.59 10.76 -6.92
CA SER A 369 -15.26 10.83 -5.61
C SER A 369 -14.53 11.74 -4.61
N PHE A 370 -13.30 12.18 -4.88
CA PHE A 370 -12.43 12.89 -3.92
C PHE A 370 -12.52 14.41 -3.95
N TYR A 371 -13.66 14.96 -4.35
CA TYR A 371 -13.92 16.39 -4.19
C TYR A 371 -14.56 16.68 -2.84
N PHE A 372 -14.21 17.79 -2.20
CA PHE A 372 -14.81 18.17 -0.91
C PHE A 372 -16.32 18.37 -0.96
N ILE A 373 -16.89 18.67 -2.14
CA ILE A 373 -18.34 18.73 -2.33
C ILE A 373 -19.02 17.36 -2.15
N ASN A 374 -18.27 16.26 -2.32
CA ASN A 374 -18.72 14.89 -2.11
C ASN A 374 -18.35 14.36 -0.71
N ALA A 375 -18.05 15.24 0.24
CA ALA A 375 -17.73 14.82 1.60
C ALA A 375 -18.31 15.74 2.68
N ALA A 376 -18.57 15.14 3.83
CA ALA A 376 -18.93 15.83 5.05
C ALA A 376 -18.10 15.31 6.24
N PRO A 377 -18.05 16.05 7.38
CA PRO A 377 -17.41 15.56 8.59
C PRO A 377 -18.08 14.28 9.09
N GLN A 378 -17.31 13.22 9.24
CA GLN A 378 -17.81 11.92 9.69
C GLN A 378 -16.88 11.37 10.76
N TRP A 379 -17.41 10.97 11.91
CA TRP A 379 -16.60 10.34 12.94
C TRP A 379 -16.00 9.03 12.43
N GLN A 380 -14.69 8.85 12.60
CA GLN A 380 -13.99 7.71 12.00
C GLN A 380 -14.46 6.37 12.57
N THR A 381 -14.83 6.30 13.85
CA THR A 381 -15.45 5.14 14.49
C THR A 381 -16.79 4.74 13.88
N PHE A 382 -17.56 5.69 13.35
CA PHE A 382 -18.80 5.45 12.61
C PHE A 382 -18.52 5.10 11.15
N ASN A 383 -17.64 5.87 10.49
CA ASN A 383 -17.24 5.70 9.09
C ASN A 383 -16.66 4.30 8.82
N GLY A 384 -15.66 3.88 9.58
CA GLY A 384 -15.07 2.52 9.52
C GLY A 384 -15.83 1.49 10.37
N GLY A 385 -17.02 1.83 10.84
CA GLY A 385 -17.87 0.99 11.67
C GLY A 385 -19.08 0.49 10.89
N ASN A 386 -20.27 0.77 11.41
CA ASN A 386 -21.51 0.34 10.77
C ASN A 386 -21.75 1.01 9.41
N TRP A 387 -21.19 2.20 9.16
CA TRP A 387 -21.36 2.86 7.86
C TRP A 387 -20.69 2.08 6.73
N GLU A 388 -19.41 1.70 6.89
CA GLU A 388 -18.70 0.83 5.95
C GLU A 388 -19.45 -0.48 5.70
N ARG A 389 -19.98 -1.09 6.76
CA ARG A 389 -20.76 -2.34 6.66
C ARG A 389 -22.05 -2.18 5.87
N ILE A 390 -22.74 -1.05 6.02
CA ILE A 390 -23.93 -0.71 5.20
C ILE A 390 -23.52 -0.57 3.73
N GLU A 391 -22.44 0.16 3.47
CA GLU A 391 -21.94 0.36 2.11
C GLU A 391 -21.54 -0.95 1.42
N ASP A 392 -20.82 -1.83 2.13
CA ASP A 392 -20.46 -3.17 1.65
C ASP A 392 -21.70 -4.05 1.46
N GLY A 393 -22.61 -4.05 2.43
CA GLY A 393 -23.85 -4.80 2.36
C GLY A 393 -24.70 -4.42 1.15
N VAL A 394 -24.83 -3.12 0.86
CA VAL A 394 -25.57 -2.64 -0.32
C VAL A 394 -24.89 -3.10 -1.62
N ARG A 395 -23.56 -3.00 -1.72
CA ARG A 395 -22.82 -3.47 -2.90
C ARG A 395 -23.03 -4.98 -3.12
N ASN A 396 -22.93 -5.78 -2.07
CA ASN A 396 -23.15 -7.22 -2.15
C ASN A 396 -24.59 -7.56 -2.52
N PHE A 397 -25.58 -6.92 -1.90
CA PHE A 397 -27.00 -7.13 -2.18
C PHE A 397 -27.35 -6.87 -3.66
N VAL A 398 -26.87 -5.77 -4.22
CA VAL A 398 -27.11 -5.41 -5.63
C VAL A 398 -26.43 -6.42 -6.56
N ALA A 399 -25.21 -6.85 -6.23
CA ALA A 399 -24.46 -7.84 -7.00
C ALA A 399 -25.13 -9.22 -6.96
N ASP A 400 -25.50 -9.71 -5.77
CA ASP A 400 -26.11 -11.03 -5.57
C ASP A 400 -27.47 -11.16 -6.26
N ARG A 401 -28.25 -10.07 -6.28
CA ARG A 401 -29.56 -10.02 -6.95
C ARG A 401 -29.48 -9.66 -8.43
N ASN A 402 -28.32 -9.21 -8.91
CA ASN A 402 -28.13 -8.74 -10.27
C ASN A 402 -29.18 -7.69 -10.68
N ILE A 403 -29.39 -6.70 -9.79
CA ILE A 403 -30.32 -5.59 -9.99
C ILE A 403 -29.55 -4.28 -10.20
N GLU A 404 -30.27 -3.26 -10.66
CA GLU A 404 -29.75 -1.90 -10.82
C GLU A 404 -30.50 -0.98 -9.88
N VAL A 405 -29.76 -0.21 -9.07
CA VAL A 405 -30.32 0.69 -8.07
C VAL A 405 -29.76 2.10 -8.23
N GLU A 406 -30.57 3.08 -7.92
CA GLU A 406 -30.15 4.45 -7.68
C GLU A 406 -29.87 4.64 -6.19
N VAL A 407 -28.71 5.20 -5.85
CA VAL A 407 -28.29 5.42 -4.46
C VAL A 407 -28.22 6.91 -4.17
N PHE A 408 -28.96 7.36 -3.16
CA PHE A 408 -28.90 8.74 -2.67
C PHE A 408 -28.26 8.73 -1.28
N THR A 409 -27.05 9.25 -1.16
CA THR A 409 -26.38 9.46 0.13
C THR A 409 -26.38 10.93 0.48
N GLY A 410 -26.67 11.27 1.74
CA GLY A 410 -26.59 12.64 2.21
C GLY A 410 -26.53 12.75 3.72
N THR A 411 -26.65 13.98 4.21
CA THR A 411 -26.60 14.31 5.63
C THR A 411 -27.86 15.06 6.06
N TRP A 412 -28.17 15.01 7.35
CA TRP A 412 -29.32 15.71 7.93
C TRP A 412 -29.01 16.24 9.33
N ASP A 413 -29.46 17.47 9.60
CA ASP A 413 -29.32 18.21 10.87
C ASP A 413 -27.85 18.43 11.32
N ILE A 414 -27.63 19.29 12.31
CA ILE A 414 -26.28 19.64 12.82
C ILE A 414 -26.07 19.00 14.19
N LEU A 415 -24.90 18.39 14.40
CA LEU A 415 -24.53 17.82 15.68
C LEU A 415 -24.27 18.92 16.70
N HIS A 416 -24.87 18.80 17.89
CA HIS A 416 -24.67 19.72 19.00
C HIS A 416 -23.90 19.06 20.15
N LYS A 417 -23.06 19.83 20.85
CA LYS A 417 -22.37 19.41 22.09
C LYS A 417 -22.46 20.49 23.16
N ARG A 418 -22.38 20.09 24.42
CA ARG A 418 -22.44 21.02 25.55
C ARG A 418 -21.14 21.79 25.68
N ASP A 419 -21.21 23.10 25.79
CA ASP A 419 -20.10 23.95 26.16
C ASP A 419 -19.77 23.83 27.67
N ILE A 420 -18.73 24.55 28.10
CA ILE A 420 -18.29 24.60 29.51
C ILE A 420 -19.37 25.09 30.49
N ASN A 421 -20.40 25.78 29.99
CA ASN A 421 -21.55 26.26 30.77
C ASN A 421 -22.77 25.32 30.68
N GLY A 422 -22.65 24.21 29.95
CA GLY A 422 -23.70 23.22 29.76
C GLY A 422 -24.71 23.51 28.64
N ASN A 423 -24.54 24.60 27.88
CA ASN A 423 -25.43 24.97 26.78
C ASN A 423 -25.06 24.19 25.51
N PHE A 424 -26.07 23.81 24.72
CA PHE A 424 -25.83 23.13 23.45
C PHE A 424 -25.33 24.10 22.38
N GLN A 425 -24.15 23.81 21.84
CA GLN A 425 -23.54 24.54 20.74
C GLN A 425 -23.48 23.65 19.48
N PRO A 426 -23.82 24.19 18.30
CA PRO A 426 -23.69 23.47 17.04
C PRO A 426 -22.22 23.34 16.65
N LEU A 427 -21.84 22.17 16.12
CA LEU A 427 -20.47 21.91 15.69
C LEU A 427 -20.26 22.23 14.21
N PHE A 428 -19.19 22.98 13.94
CA PHE A 428 -18.69 23.30 12.61
C PHE A 428 -17.17 23.12 12.58
N LEU A 429 -16.60 22.73 11.43
CA LEU A 429 -15.15 22.74 11.28
C LEU A 429 -14.59 24.15 11.04
N VAL A 430 -15.44 25.09 10.62
CA VAL A 430 -15.12 26.51 10.46
C VAL A 430 -16.19 27.35 11.17
N PRO A 431 -16.04 27.60 12.48
CA PRO A 431 -16.93 28.48 13.22
C PRO A 431 -16.63 29.93 12.83
N ASP A 432 -17.66 30.64 12.40
CA ASP A 432 -17.64 32.08 12.15
C ASP A 432 -18.95 32.63 12.70
N ASN A 433 -18.88 33.72 13.46
CA ASN A 433 -20.03 34.29 14.17
C ASN A 433 -21.15 34.77 13.22
N ASN A 434 -20.81 35.08 11.97
CA ASN A 434 -21.74 35.58 10.97
C ASN A 434 -22.02 34.56 9.86
N ASN A 435 -21.08 33.67 9.55
CA ASN A 435 -21.22 32.72 8.45
C ASN A 435 -20.47 31.39 8.70
N PRO A 436 -20.97 30.53 9.60
CA PRO A 436 -20.31 29.26 9.91
C PRO A 436 -20.31 28.34 8.68
N ARG A 437 -19.18 27.65 8.44
CA ARG A 437 -18.98 26.79 7.26
C ARG A 437 -18.62 25.36 7.68
N ILE A 438 -18.97 24.39 6.84
CA ILE A 438 -18.70 22.95 7.04
C ILE A 438 -19.34 22.44 8.35
N PRO A 439 -20.69 22.33 8.40
CA PRO A 439 -21.38 21.77 9.56
C PRO A 439 -20.98 20.33 9.79
N VAL A 440 -20.88 19.93 11.06
CA VAL A 440 -20.75 18.53 11.45
C VAL A 440 -22.15 17.94 11.50
N PRO A 441 -22.52 17.02 10.60
CA PRO A 441 -23.88 16.53 10.50
C PRO A 441 -24.25 15.63 11.68
N LYS A 442 -25.52 15.67 12.11
CA LYS A 442 -26.06 14.78 13.13
C LYS A 442 -26.33 13.37 12.58
N PHE A 443 -26.81 13.29 11.34
CA PHE A 443 -27.12 12.04 10.64
C PHE A 443 -26.44 11.95 9.27
N TYR A 444 -26.11 10.72 8.89
CA TYR A 444 -25.95 10.33 7.48
C TYR A 444 -27.12 9.43 7.09
N TYR A 445 -27.57 9.53 5.85
CA TYR A 445 -28.58 8.63 5.29
C TYR A 445 -28.12 8.07 3.94
N LYS A 446 -28.60 6.86 3.61
CA LYS A 446 -28.41 6.21 2.31
C LYS A 446 -29.71 5.58 1.85
N VAL A 447 -30.30 6.12 0.79
CA VAL A 447 -31.49 5.58 0.13
C VAL A 447 -31.04 4.65 -0.98
N VAL A 448 -31.53 3.41 -0.99
CA VAL A 448 -31.32 2.45 -2.08
C VAL A 448 -32.66 2.25 -2.77
N TYR A 449 -32.78 2.73 -4.00
CA TYR A 449 -34.02 2.71 -4.78
C TYR A 449 -33.85 1.84 -6.03
N GLU A 450 -34.74 0.88 -6.25
CA GLU A 450 -34.78 0.08 -7.47
C GLU A 450 -35.90 0.60 -8.39
N PRO A 451 -35.57 1.30 -9.50
CA PRO A 451 -36.58 1.95 -10.34
C PRO A 451 -37.56 0.98 -11.01
N ARG A 452 -37.10 -0.24 -11.31
CA ARG A 452 -37.89 -1.25 -12.03
C ARG A 452 -39.07 -1.77 -11.21
N THR A 453 -38.88 -1.90 -9.90
CA THR A 453 -39.87 -2.46 -8.97
C THR A 453 -40.49 -1.38 -8.07
N THR A 454 -40.08 -0.12 -8.26
CA THR A 454 -40.46 1.03 -7.43
C THR A 454 -40.31 0.72 -5.94
N SER A 455 -39.22 0.04 -5.57
CA SER A 455 -38.94 -0.37 -4.19
C SER A 455 -37.78 0.42 -3.62
N ALA A 456 -37.81 0.72 -2.32
CA ALA A 456 -36.71 1.41 -1.67
C ALA A 456 -36.51 0.97 -0.22
N ILE A 457 -35.30 1.13 0.27
CA ILE A 457 -34.95 1.06 1.70
C ILE A 457 -34.04 2.24 2.04
N VAL A 458 -34.19 2.80 3.24
CA VAL A 458 -33.36 3.91 3.73
C VAL A 458 -32.55 3.43 4.92
N PHE A 459 -31.24 3.64 4.90
CA PHE A 459 -30.36 3.45 6.04
C PHE A 459 -30.05 4.80 6.69
N ILE A 460 -30.09 4.85 8.03
CA ILE A 460 -29.72 6.02 8.83
C ILE A 460 -28.55 5.63 9.72
N GLY A 461 -27.50 6.46 9.73
CA GLY A 461 -26.36 6.34 10.61
C GLY A 461 -26.24 7.56 11.52
N VAL A 462 -26.04 7.31 12.82
CA VAL A 462 -25.85 8.36 13.83
C VAL A 462 -24.39 8.76 13.89
N ASN A 463 -24.10 9.99 13.47
CA ASN A 463 -22.74 10.54 13.42
C ASN A 463 -22.32 11.14 14.78
N ASN A 464 -22.45 10.35 15.85
CA ASN A 464 -22.06 10.74 17.21
C ASN A 464 -21.63 9.50 18.01
N PRO A 465 -20.32 9.21 18.10
CA PRO A 465 -19.83 8.02 18.80
C PRO A 465 -19.92 8.13 20.34
N TYR A 466 -20.35 9.28 20.84
CA TYR A 466 -20.54 9.56 22.27
C TYR A 466 -22.03 9.56 22.67
N ALA A 467 -22.94 9.22 21.76
CA ALA A 467 -24.35 9.15 22.08
C ALA A 467 -24.60 8.08 23.16
N THR A 468 -25.50 8.38 24.08
CA THR A 468 -26.04 7.43 25.06
C THR A 468 -27.34 6.83 24.54
N TRP A 469 -27.75 5.67 25.04
CA TRP A 469 -29.04 5.08 24.69
C TRP A 469 -30.23 5.99 24.99
N GLN A 470 -30.14 6.80 26.04
CA GLN A 470 -31.18 7.79 26.35
C GLN A 470 -31.28 8.84 25.25
N GLU A 471 -30.15 9.38 24.80
CA GLU A 471 -30.12 10.33 23.69
C GLU A 471 -30.60 9.67 22.39
N ILE A 472 -30.16 8.43 22.10
CA ILE A 472 -30.60 7.68 20.91
C ILE A 472 -32.13 7.62 20.85
N ASN A 473 -32.77 7.18 21.94
CA ASN A 473 -34.22 7.00 22.00
C ASN A 473 -35.00 8.31 21.93
N ASN A 474 -34.43 9.42 22.42
CA ASN A 474 -35.13 10.70 22.49
C ASN A 474 -34.90 11.58 21.25
N GLU A 475 -33.75 11.46 20.58
CA GLU A 475 -33.29 12.44 19.60
C GLU A 475 -32.77 11.88 18.29
N TYR A 476 -32.43 10.59 18.20
CA TYR A 476 -31.78 10.01 17.02
C TYR A 476 -32.64 9.02 16.22
N ILE A 477 -33.83 8.68 16.70
CA ILE A 477 -34.82 7.89 15.94
C ILE A 477 -35.78 8.84 15.23
N ILE A 478 -35.56 9.05 13.92
CA ILE A 478 -36.33 9.99 13.09
C ILE A 478 -37.36 9.31 12.20
N CYS A 479 -37.37 7.98 12.16
CA CYS A 479 -38.35 7.18 11.42
C CYS A 479 -38.50 5.81 12.08
N ASN A 480 -39.55 5.08 11.72
CA ASN A 480 -39.81 3.76 12.30
C ASN A 480 -38.68 2.78 11.91
N ASP A 481 -38.04 2.22 12.94
CA ASP A 481 -36.88 1.35 12.78
C ASP A 481 -37.31 -0.06 12.33
N ILE A 482 -36.92 -0.39 11.11
CA ILE A 482 -37.13 -1.71 10.48
C ILE A 482 -35.81 -2.46 10.27
N GLY A 483 -34.72 -2.04 10.89
CA GLY A 483 -33.39 -2.62 10.67
C GLY A 483 -33.31 -4.12 11.00
N ASN A 484 -34.20 -4.64 11.86
CA ASN A 484 -34.27 -6.07 12.17
C ASN A 484 -34.79 -6.92 11.01
N GLN A 485 -35.40 -6.30 10.00
CA GLN A 485 -35.82 -6.96 8.75
C GLN A 485 -34.67 -7.08 7.73
N VAL A 486 -33.53 -6.42 7.97
CA VAL A 486 -32.38 -6.42 7.07
C VAL A 486 -31.39 -7.50 7.50
N ASN A 487 -31.37 -8.61 6.75
CA ASN A 487 -30.52 -9.78 7.06
C ASN A 487 -29.31 -9.96 6.11
N TRP A 488 -29.19 -9.12 5.08
CA TRP A 488 -28.12 -9.16 4.09
C TRP A 488 -26.96 -8.19 4.38
N ILE A 489 -27.04 -7.43 5.49
CA ILE A 489 -25.95 -6.59 5.99
C ILE A 489 -25.36 -7.22 7.25
N ASN A 490 -24.05 -7.44 7.27
CA ASN A 490 -23.32 -7.92 8.45
C ASN A 490 -22.92 -6.76 9.38
N TRP A 491 -23.91 -6.04 9.90
CA TRP A 491 -23.73 -4.91 10.82
C TRP A 491 -23.93 -5.26 12.30
N ASP A 492 -23.36 -4.44 13.18
CA ASP A 492 -23.59 -4.48 14.63
C ASP A 492 -24.38 -3.21 15.00
N ARG A 493 -25.62 -3.15 14.50
CA ARG A 493 -26.48 -1.96 14.46
C ARG A 493 -26.62 -1.20 15.78
N ASP A 494 -26.60 -1.94 16.89
CA ASP A 494 -26.84 -1.41 18.23
C ASP A 494 -25.52 -1.04 18.96
N ARG A 495 -24.36 -1.35 18.38
CA ARG A 495 -23.07 -0.99 18.97
C ARG A 495 -22.73 0.47 18.72
N LEU A 496 -23.05 1.31 19.71
CA LEU A 496 -22.82 2.76 19.68
C LEU A 496 -21.38 3.15 19.32
N SER A 497 -20.38 2.37 19.75
CA SER A 497 -18.96 2.60 19.44
C SER A 497 -18.59 2.44 17.96
N LEU A 498 -19.44 1.78 17.16
CA LEU A 498 -19.30 1.64 15.71
C LEU A 498 -20.25 2.59 14.95
N GLY A 499 -20.92 3.49 15.67
CA GLY A 499 -22.00 4.35 15.18
C GLY A 499 -23.33 3.60 15.08
N PHE A 500 -24.28 3.93 15.95
CA PHE A 500 -25.63 3.38 15.89
C PHE A 500 -26.23 3.59 14.51
N SER A 501 -26.82 2.55 13.94
CA SER A 501 -27.42 2.61 12.60
C SER A 501 -28.71 1.79 12.54
N TYR A 502 -29.65 2.23 11.72
CA TYR A 502 -30.95 1.56 11.56
C TYR A 502 -31.48 1.76 10.14
N ALA A 503 -32.60 1.12 9.82
CA ALA A 503 -33.25 1.25 8.52
C ALA A 503 -34.69 1.72 8.66
N CYS A 504 -35.21 2.37 7.63
CA CYS A 504 -36.55 2.94 7.57
C CYS A 504 -37.24 2.68 6.24
N HIS A 505 -38.57 2.70 6.26
CA HIS A 505 -39.36 2.87 5.05
C HIS A 505 -39.15 4.28 4.47
N TRP A 506 -39.08 4.38 3.14
CA TRP A 506 -39.00 5.65 2.41
C TRP A 506 -40.06 6.66 2.88
N ASN A 507 -41.33 6.25 2.96
CA ASN A 507 -42.45 7.12 3.30
C ASN A 507 -42.39 7.69 4.72
N ASP A 508 -41.73 6.99 5.66
CA ASP A 508 -41.54 7.50 7.02
C ASP A 508 -40.38 8.48 7.05
N PHE A 509 -39.30 8.17 6.33
CA PHE A 509 -38.09 9.00 6.25
C PHE A 509 -38.35 10.37 5.60
N ILE A 510 -39.06 10.42 4.47
CA ILE A 510 -39.30 11.69 3.74
C ILE A 510 -40.22 12.68 4.46
N ARG A 511 -40.91 12.24 5.53
CA ARG A 511 -41.68 13.16 6.38
C ARG A 511 -40.79 14.04 7.26
N VAL A 512 -39.53 13.62 7.44
CA VAL A 512 -38.53 14.34 8.23
C VAL A 512 -37.47 14.97 7.34
N VAL A 513 -37.02 14.27 6.29
CA VAL A 513 -35.99 14.75 5.35
C VAL A 513 -36.63 15.05 3.99
N ASP A 514 -36.85 16.32 3.69
CA ASP A 514 -37.71 16.78 2.58
C ASP A 514 -36.93 17.32 1.36
N HIS A 515 -35.60 17.37 1.40
CA HIS A 515 -34.78 17.91 0.31
C HIS A 515 -34.46 16.89 -0.80
N LEU A 516 -34.97 15.65 -0.70
CA LEU A 516 -34.75 14.61 -1.69
C LEU A 516 -35.73 14.72 -2.86
N PRO A 517 -35.35 14.24 -4.07
CA PRO A 517 -36.25 14.23 -5.20
C PRO A 517 -37.48 13.36 -4.92
N ASN A 518 -38.60 13.69 -5.55
CA ASN A 518 -39.84 12.94 -5.37
C ASN A 518 -39.76 11.59 -6.11
N LEU A 519 -39.50 10.50 -5.36
CA LEU A 519 -39.44 9.14 -5.88
C LEU A 519 -40.77 8.41 -5.71
N ARG A 520 -41.18 7.65 -6.73
CA ARG A 520 -42.34 6.76 -6.62
C ARG A 520 -41.91 5.46 -5.96
N VAL A 521 -42.22 5.29 -4.68
CA VAL A 521 -41.93 4.07 -3.92
C VAL A 521 -43.23 3.39 -3.48
N THR A 522 -43.42 2.13 -3.89
CA THR A 522 -44.63 1.33 -3.62
C THR A 522 -44.38 0.20 -2.63
N GLN A 523 -43.12 -0.20 -2.42
CA GLN A 523 -42.78 -1.32 -1.56
C GLN A 523 -41.38 -1.18 -0.96
N LEU A 524 -41.09 -1.98 0.07
CA LEU A 524 -39.78 -2.04 0.73
C LEU A 524 -38.82 -2.91 -0.10
N LEU A 525 -37.56 -2.48 -0.22
CA LEU A 525 -36.49 -3.27 -0.84
C LEU A 525 -35.78 -4.10 0.25
N ILE A 526 -36.08 -5.41 0.34
CA ILE A 526 -35.41 -6.35 1.28
C ILE A 526 -34.91 -7.59 0.57
#